data_AF-W1YSQ0-F1
#
_entry.id   AF-W1YSQ0-F1
#
_cell.length_a   1.000
_cell.length_b   1.000
_cell.length_c   1.000
_cell.angle_alpha   90.00
_cell.angle_beta   90.00
_cell.angle_gamma   90.00
#
_symmetry.space_group_name_H-M   'P 1'
#
loop_
_entity.id
_entity.type
_entity.pdbx_description
1 polymer ?
#
loop_
_entity_poly.entity_id
_entity_poly.type
_entity_poly.pdbx_seq_one_letter_code
_entity_poly.pdbx_strand_id
1 'polypeptide(L)'
;DYVVHSMHGIGKYIGLKTIETEGIHRDYIEIAYAGTDKLFLPANNLDQLQKYIGNEGDVPRIHKMGGRDWAKVVTKAKKSIDDLADKLVEIYAQREITEGFAFLPDQ
;
A
#
# COMPACT_ATOMS: atom_id res chain seq x y z
N ASP A 1 15.44 -3.28 -2.67
CA ASP A 1 14.25 -3.00 -1.85
C ASP A 1 12.96 -3.35 -2.57
N TYR A 2 11.89 -3.55 -1.81
CA TYR A 2 10.54 -3.74 -2.35
C TYR A 2 9.75 -2.43 -2.28
N VAL A 3 8.95 -2.21 -3.31
CA VAL A 3 8.12 -1.01 -3.46
C VAL A 3 6.72 -1.43 -3.86
N VAL A 4 5.74 -0.62 -3.48
CA VAL A 4 4.33 -0.80 -3.82
C VAL A 4 3.94 0.29 -4.80
N HIS A 5 3.55 -0.12 -6.00
CA HIS A 5 2.93 0.77 -6.97
C HIS A 5 1.41 0.69 -6.83
N SER A 6 0.73 1.83 -6.81
CA SER A 6 -0.72 1.93 -6.60
C SER A 6 -1.54 0.98 -7.50
N MET A 7 -1.16 0.88 -8.78
CA MET A 7 -1.88 0.09 -9.80
C MET A 7 -1.37 -1.35 -9.97
N HIS A 8 -0.08 -1.60 -9.72
CA HIS A 8 0.57 -2.86 -10.10
C HIS A 8 0.96 -3.74 -8.90
N GLY A 9 0.90 -3.18 -7.69
CA GLY A 9 1.23 -3.86 -6.46
C GLY A 9 2.72 -3.90 -6.18
N ILE A 10 3.15 -4.99 -5.53
CA ILE A 10 4.50 -5.10 -4.99
C ILE A 10 5.49 -5.48 -6.11
N GLY A 11 6.48 -4.62 -6.32
CA GLY A 11 7.62 -4.81 -7.22
C GLY A 11 8.95 -4.69 -6.48
N LYS A 12 10.04 -4.98 -7.18
CA LYS A 12 11.41 -4.81 -6.68
C LYS A 12 12.03 -3.58 -7.33
N TYR A 13 12.47 -2.62 -6.53
CA TYR A 13 13.25 -1.48 -7.02
C TYR A 13 14.61 -1.96 -7.55
N ILE A 14 14.94 -1.57 -8.78
CA ILE A 14 16.19 -1.92 -9.46
C ILE A 14 17.16 -0.75 -9.43
N GLY A 15 16.71 0.46 -9.77
CA GLY A 15 17.58 1.64 -9.84
C GLY A 15 16.94 2.83 -10.54
N LEU A 16 17.75 3.88 -10.73
CA LEU A 16 17.43 5.01 -11.60
C LEU A 16 18.06 4.80 -12.98
N LYS A 17 17.35 5.23 -14.01
CA LYS A 17 17.79 5.19 -15.40
C LYS A 17 17.45 6.51 -16.07
N THR A 18 18.47 7.20 -16.56
CA THR A 18 18.29 8.38 -17.40
C THR A 18 18.08 7.91 -18.83
N ILE A 19 16.98 8.35 -19.43
CA ILE A 19 16.65 8.09 -20.84
C ILE A 19 16.60 9.44 -21.54
N GLU A 20 17.37 9.56 -22.62
CA GLU A 20 17.32 10.71 -23.50
C GLU A 20 16.27 10.46 -24.59
N THR A 21 15.38 11.42 -24.78
CA THR A 21 14.39 11.39 -25.86
C THR A 21 14.25 12.79 -26.42
N GLU A 22 14.46 12.95 -27.72
CA GLU A 22 14.42 14.25 -28.41
C GLU A 22 15.35 15.32 -27.80
N GLY A 23 16.53 14.90 -27.31
CA GLY A 23 17.51 15.79 -26.66
C GLY A 23 17.19 16.16 -25.21
N ILE A 24 16.06 15.69 -24.67
CA ILE A 24 15.66 15.90 -23.27
C ILE A 24 16.01 14.66 -22.46
N HIS A 25 16.81 14.86 -21.43
CA HIS A 25 17.15 13.83 -20.45
C HIS A 25 16.02 13.72 -19.42
N ARG A 26 15.48 12.52 -19.24
CA ARG A 26 14.46 12.24 -18.24
C ARG A 26 14.88 11.07 -17.37
N ASP A 27 14.70 11.23 -16.07
CA ASP A 27 15.00 10.17 -15.10
C ASP A 27 13.78 9.30 -14.85
N TYR A 28 14.01 7.99 -14.89
CA TYR A 28 13.02 6.96 -14.62
C TYR A 28 13.51 6.04 -13.52
N ILE A 29 12.60 5.64 -12.65
CA ILE A 29 12.81 4.56 -11.68
C ILE A 29 12.45 3.25 -12.37
N GLU A 30 13.39 2.31 -12.38
CA GLU A 30 13.19 0.95 -12.88
C GLU A 30 12.70 0.03 -11.74
N ILE A 31 11.57 -0.61 -11.98
CA ILE A 31 10.94 -1.55 -11.05
C ILE A 31 10.71 -2.88 -11.77
N ALA A 32 11.22 -3.97 -11.21
CA ALA A 32 10.99 -5.32 -11.70
C ALA A 32 9.77 -5.96 -11.03
N TYR A 33 8.93 -6.59 -11.84
CA TYR A 33 7.77 -7.37 -11.41
C TYR A 33 8.02 -8.87 -11.65
N ALA A 34 7.05 -9.71 -11.30
CA ALA A 34 7.17 -11.15 -11.46
C ALA A 34 7.39 -11.55 -12.94
N GLY A 35 8.24 -12.56 -13.17
CA GLY A 35 8.63 -12.96 -14.51
C GLY A 35 9.71 -12.05 -15.08
N THR A 36 9.46 -11.45 -16.24
CA THR A 36 10.40 -10.55 -16.95
C THR A 36 9.83 -9.13 -17.10
N ASP A 37 8.71 -8.83 -16.45
CA ASP A 37 8.00 -7.57 -16.57
C ASP A 37 8.77 -6.45 -15.84
N LYS A 38 8.88 -5.28 -16.49
CA LYS A 38 9.54 -4.09 -15.95
C LYS A 38 8.69 -2.86 -16.15
N LEU A 39 8.69 -1.98 -15.15
CA LEU A 39 8.06 -0.67 -15.20
C LEU A 39 9.14 0.41 -15.12
N PHE A 40 9.06 1.38 -16.02
CA PHE A 40 9.83 2.62 -15.97
C PHE A 40 8.90 3.73 -15.52
N LEU A 41 9.00 4.11 -14.25
CA LEU A 41 8.19 5.17 -13.67
C LEU A 41 8.97 6.49 -13.76
N PRO A 42 8.44 7.55 -14.41
CA PRO A 42 9.10 8.86 -14.39
C PRO A 42 9.31 9.32 -12.95
N ALA A 43 10.47 9.93 -12.65
CA ALA A 43 10.76 10.46 -11.32
C ALA A 43 9.70 11.47 -10.83
N ASN A 44 9.01 12.16 -11.76
CA ASN A 44 7.94 13.11 -11.44
C ASN A 44 6.65 12.44 -10.92
N ASN A 45 6.50 11.11 -11.07
CA ASN A 45 5.32 10.33 -10.67
C ASN A 45 5.59 9.47 -9.43
N LEU A 46 6.49 9.92 -8.56
CA LEU A 46 6.88 9.25 -7.31
C LEU A 46 5.72 9.08 -6.32
N ASP A 47 4.67 9.90 -6.41
CA ASP A 47 3.46 9.82 -5.59
C ASP A 47 2.73 8.47 -5.71
N GLN A 48 2.91 7.77 -6.84
CA GLN A 48 2.31 6.47 -7.10
C GLN A 48 3.12 5.30 -6.52
N LEU A 49 4.30 5.59 -5.96
CA LEU A 49 5.25 4.61 -5.47
C LEU A 49 5.49 4.80 -3.97
N GLN A 50 5.31 3.72 -3.22
CA GLN A 50 5.56 3.70 -1.78
C GLN A 50 6.58 2.62 -1.44
N LYS A 51 7.38 2.83 -0.39
CA LYS A 51 8.24 1.77 0.15
C LYS A 51 7.35 0.65 0.71
N TYR A 52 7.66 -0.60 0.40
CA TYR A 52 6.96 -1.73 1.03
C TYR A 52 7.41 -1.86 2.49
N ILE A 53 6.43 -1.92 3.39
CA ILE A 53 6.63 -2.17 4.82
C ILE A 53 5.92 -3.49 5.14
N GLY A 54 6.69 -4.50 5.50
CA GLY A 54 6.20 -5.81 5.91
C GLY A 54 6.88 -6.27 7.19
N ASN A 55 6.49 -7.44 7.68
CA ASN A 55 7.13 -8.04 8.84
C ASN A 55 8.61 -8.35 8.53
N GLU A 56 9.47 -8.19 9.53
CA GLU A 56 10.90 -8.41 9.40
C GLU A 56 11.20 -9.86 9.00
N GLY A 57 11.97 -10.06 7.94
CA GLY A 57 12.33 -11.39 7.42
C GLY A 57 11.37 -11.98 6.39
N ASP A 58 10.17 -11.44 6.21
CA ASP A 58 9.23 -11.92 5.20
C ASP A 58 9.53 -11.32 3.81
N VAL A 59 9.77 -12.20 2.85
CA VAL A 59 9.90 -11.82 1.43
C VAL A 59 8.50 -11.68 0.84
N PRO A 60 8.07 -10.47 0.44
CA PRO A 60 6.74 -10.29 -0.12
C PRO A 60 6.61 -10.99 -1.47
N ARG A 61 5.39 -11.46 -1.77
CA ARG A 61 5.05 -11.93 -3.11
C ARG A 61 5.11 -10.77 -4.09
N ILE A 62 6.02 -10.87 -5.07
CA ILE A 62 6.07 -9.93 -6.20
C ILE A 62 4.87 -10.18 -7.10
N HIS A 63 4.17 -9.11 -7.45
CA HIS A 63 2.98 -9.16 -8.30
C HIS A 63 3.36 -9.15 -9.79
N LYS A 64 2.43 -9.58 -10.65
CA LYS A 64 2.57 -9.45 -12.10
C LYS A 64 2.05 -8.08 -12.55
N MET A 65 2.76 -7.42 -13.45
CA MET A 65 2.33 -6.14 -14.00
C MET A 65 1.02 -6.32 -14.78
N GLY A 66 0.03 -5.45 -14.51
CA GLY A 66 -1.32 -5.55 -15.10
C GLY A 66 -2.16 -6.74 -14.63
N GLY A 67 -1.70 -7.49 -13.63
CA GLY A 67 -2.46 -8.61 -13.06
C GLY A 67 -3.69 -8.16 -12.27
N ARG A 68 -4.76 -8.97 -12.30
CA ARG A 68 -5.97 -8.73 -11.50
C ARG A 68 -5.80 -9.02 -10.01
N ASP A 69 -4.71 -9.71 -9.64
CA ASP A 69 -4.48 -10.14 -8.27
C ASP A 69 -4.34 -8.96 -7.31
N TRP A 70 -3.60 -7.92 -7.72
CA TRP A 70 -3.44 -6.72 -6.89
C TRP A 70 -4.76 -5.99 -6.64
N ALA A 71 -5.57 -5.82 -7.69
CA ALA A 71 -6.89 -5.21 -7.56
C ALA A 71 -7.77 -5.97 -6.53
N LYS A 72 -7.73 -7.31 -6.54
CA LYS A 72 -8.44 -8.11 -5.54
C LYS A 72 -7.91 -7.90 -4.12
N VAL A 73 -6.59 -7.80 -3.95
CA VAL A 73 -5.96 -7.50 -2.65
C VAL A 73 -6.45 -6.14 -2.14
N VAL A 74 -6.44 -5.11 -2.99
CA VAL A 74 -6.91 -3.76 -2.65
C VAL A 74 -8.40 -3.77 -2.28
N THR A 75 -9.26 -4.44 -3.07
CA THR A 75 -10.69 -4.55 -2.76
C THR A 75 -10.94 -5.26 -1.43
N LYS A 76 -10.21 -6.35 -1.16
CA LYS A 76 -10.33 -7.08 0.11
C LYS A 76 -9.89 -6.23 1.30
N ALA A 77 -8.78 -5.50 1.16
CA ALA A 77 -8.30 -4.59 2.20
C ALA A 77 -9.30 -3.48 2.49
N LYS A 78 -9.88 -2.85 1.46
CA LYS A 78 -10.93 -1.83 1.61
C LYS A 78 -12.13 -2.38 2.39
N LYS A 79 -12.63 -3.55 2.00
CA LYS A 79 -13.75 -4.19 2.71
C LYS A 79 -13.44 -4.41 4.19
N SER A 80 -12.25 -4.88 4.52
CA SER A 80 -11.86 -5.09 5.93
C SER A 80 -11.77 -3.79 6.74
N ILE A 81 -11.44 -2.67 6.10
CA ILE A 81 -11.46 -1.34 6.73
C ILE A 81 -12.90 -0.91 7.00
N ASP A 82 -13.79 -1.08 6.03
CA ASP A 82 -15.21 -0.76 6.17
C ASP A 82 -15.84 -1.62 7.30
N ASP A 83 -15.59 -2.93 7.30
CA ASP A 83 -16.06 -3.85 8.35
C ASP A 83 -15.55 -3.46 9.77
N LEU A 84 -14.34 -2.87 9.86
CA LEU A 84 -13.79 -2.39 11.13
C LEU A 84 -14.45 -1.08 11.57
N ALA A 85 -14.68 -0.16 10.64
CA ALA A 85 -15.36 1.09 10.90
C ALA A 85 -16.77 0.84 11.45
N ASP A 86 -17.51 -0.08 10.83
CA ASP A 86 -18.86 -0.48 11.28
C ASP A 86 -18.84 -1.03 12.71
N LYS A 87 -17.87 -1.91 13.03
CA LYS A 87 -17.70 -2.46 14.39
C LYS A 87 -17.35 -1.39 15.42
N LEU A 88 -16.52 -0.42 15.06
CA LEU A 88 -16.18 0.69 15.96
C LEU A 88 -17.42 1.51 16.27
N VAL A 89 -18.22 1.85 15.26
CA VAL A 89 -19.50 2.56 15.44
C VAL A 89 -20.44 1.78 16.37
N GLU A 90 -20.57 0.47 16.18
CA GLU A 90 -21.39 -0.39 17.04
C GLU A 90 -20.91 -0.38 18.50
N ILE A 91 -19.60 -0.50 18.73
CA ILE A 91 -19.01 -0.42 20.08
C ILE A 91 -19.30 0.93 20.73
N TYR A 92 -19.20 2.03 19.98
CA TYR A 92 -19.52 3.36 20.51
C TYR A 92 -21.01 3.51 20.86
N ALA A 93 -21.92 3.00 20.03
CA ALA A 93 -23.35 2.99 20.32
C ALA A 93 -23.67 2.18 21.59
N GLN A 94 -23.03 1.02 21.76
CA GLN A 94 -23.20 0.21 22.98
C GLN A 94 -22.66 0.92 24.23
N ARG A 95 -21.51 1.61 24.12
CA ARG A 95 -20.93 2.38 25.23
C ARG A 95 -21.80 3.56 25.66
N GLU A 96 -22.54 4.17 24.74
CA GLU A 96 -23.45 5.28 25.05
C GLU A 96 -24.70 4.82 25.80
N ILE A 97 -25.20 3.61 25.49
CA ILE A 97 -26.38 3.02 26.14
C ILE A 97 -26.03 2.42 27.51
N THR A 98 -24.77 2.01 27.71
CA THR A 98 -24.33 1.37 28.95
C THR A 98 -24.05 2.41 30.03
N GLU A 99 -24.74 2.33 31.17
CA GLU A 99 -24.41 3.16 32.34
C GLU A 99 -22.96 2.91 32.80
N GLY A 100 -22.19 3.98 32.89
CA GLY A 100 -20.82 3.95 33.39
C GLY A 100 -20.76 3.76 34.90
N PHE A 101 -19.65 3.18 35.39
CA PHE A 101 -19.38 3.12 36.82
C PHE A 101 -18.62 4.38 37.27
N ALA A 102 -19.22 5.16 38.18
CA ALA A 102 -18.55 6.30 38.79
C ALA A 102 -17.67 5.84 39.96
N PHE A 103 -16.35 6.03 39.83
CA PHE A 103 -15.43 5.80 40.94
C PHE A 103 -15.63 6.85 42.04
N LEU A 104 -15.48 6.42 43.29
CA LEU A 104 -15.54 7.31 44.45
C LEU A 104 -14.34 8.29 44.43
N PRO A 105 -14.49 9.51 44.98
CA PRO A 105 -13.37 10.43 45.10
C PRO A 105 -12.26 9.84 45.97
N ASP A 106 -11.01 10.09 45.59
CA ASP A 106 -9.84 9.70 46.39
C ASP A 106 -9.94 10.32 47.79
N GLN A 107 -9.62 9.50 48.81
CA GLN A 107 -9.63 9.85 50.23
C GLN A 107 -8.43 10.73 50.61
#